data_AF-A0A4V2FRL2-F1
#
_entry.id   AF-A0A4V2FRL2-F1
#
_cell.length_a   1.000
_cell.length_b   1.000
_cell.length_c   1.000
_cell.angle_alpha   90.00
_cell.angle_beta   90.00
_cell.angle_gamma   90.00
#
_symmetry.space_group_name_H-M   'P 1'
#
loop_
_entity.id
_entity.type
_entity.pdbx_description
1 polymer ?
#
loop_
_entity_poly.entity_id
_entity_poly.type
_entity_poly.pdbx_seq_one_letter_code
_entity_poly.pdbx_strand_id
1 'polypeptide(L)'
;MQWRVGVLRSGVENIAWTDRGEEQDWPSARVAALASLRALVLEEGRQEYWLQVGDVDAIVHPGVDIEGRLNLSNVEGALPLER
;
A
#
# COMPACT_ATOMS: atom_id res chain seq x y z
N MET A 1 4.35 -16.55 0.94
CA MET A 1 4.43 -15.23 1.61
C MET A 1 3.18 -14.43 1.25
N GLN A 2 2.22 -14.35 2.16
CA GLN A 2 0.94 -13.69 1.88
C GLN A 2 1.07 -12.18 1.91
N TRP A 3 0.28 -11.51 1.10
CA TRP A 3 0.18 -10.05 1.11
C TRP A 3 -1.26 -9.60 0.85
N ARG A 4 -1.61 -8.40 1.33
CA ARG A 4 -2.87 -7.73 1.03
C ARG A 4 -2.77 -6.22 1.12
N VAL A 5 -3.62 -5.55 0.35
CA VAL A 5 -3.72 -4.10 0.26
C VAL A 5 -5.16 -3.68 0.53
N GLY A 6 -5.33 -2.59 1.25
CA GLY A 6 -6.64 -2.01 1.47
C GLY A 6 -6.60 -0.49 1.60
N VAL A 7 -7.79 0.09 1.61
CA VAL A 7 -8.01 1.52 1.76
C VAL A 7 -9.04 1.76 2.86
N LEU A 8 -8.73 2.70 3.75
CA LEU A 8 -9.69 3.29 4.68
C LEU A 8 -10.21 4.58 4.03
N ARG A 9 -11.37 4.48 3.38
CA ARG A 9 -11.98 5.62 2.71
C ARG A 9 -12.52 6.63 3.74
N SER A 10 -12.47 7.91 3.41
CA SER A 10 -13.04 8.94 4.27
C SER A 10 -14.50 8.65 4.64
N GLY A 11 -14.82 8.80 5.93
CA GLY A 11 -16.18 8.61 6.46
C GLY A 11 -16.58 7.16 6.71
N VAL A 12 -15.68 6.18 6.54
CA VAL A 12 -15.90 4.79 6.98
C VAL A 12 -14.90 4.40 8.06
N GLU A 13 -15.29 3.45 8.93
CA GLU A 13 -14.46 2.98 10.05
C GLU A 13 -13.69 1.68 9.71
N ASN A 14 -13.97 1.06 8.57
CA ASN A 14 -13.40 -0.23 8.21
C ASN A 14 -12.51 -0.15 6.97
N ILE A 15 -11.40 -0.89 7.00
CA ILE A 15 -10.53 -1.07 5.85
C ILE A 15 -11.24 -1.94 4.81
N ALA A 16 -11.38 -1.43 3.60
CA ALA A 16 -11.74 -2.23 2.45
C ALA A 16 -10.47 -2.89 1.90
N TRP A 17 -10.28 -4.19 2.14
CA TRP A 17 -9.21 -4.97 1.52
C TRP A 17 -9.55 -5.20 0.05
N THR A 18 -8.82 -4.56 -0.86
CA THR A 18 -9.13 -4.50 -2.29
C THR A 18 -8.33 -5.48 -3.12
N ASP A 19 -7.15 -5.88 -2.64
CA ASP A 19 -6.30 -6.85 -3.34
C ASP A 19 -5.49 -7.70 -2.37
N ARG A 20 -5.11 -8.90 -2.81
CA ARG A 20 -4.33 -9.85 -2.02
C ARG A 20 -3.67 -10.91 -2.91
N GLY A 21 -2.60 -11.50 -2.40
CA GLY A 21 -1.93 -12.61 -3.07
C GLY A 21 -0.97 -13.36 -2.16
N GLU A 22 -0.24 -14.29 -2.78
CA GLU A 22 0.78 -15.09 -2.12
C GLU A 22 1.97 -15.29 -3.06
N GLU A 23 3.15 -14.89 -2.63
CA GLU A 23 4.41 -15.05 -3.38
C GLU A 23 5.36 -16.02 -2.70
N GLN A 24 6.42 -16.43 -3.41
CA GLN A 24 7.39 -17.42 -2.90
C GLN A 24 8.23 -16.89 -1.73
N ASP A 25 8.55 -15.60 -1.71
CA ASP A 25 9.47 -14.97 -0.74
C ASP A 25 9.07 -13.53 -0.38
N TRP A 26 9.78 -12.95 0.58
CA TRP A 26 9.56 -11.58 1.05
C TRP A 26 9.75 -10.53 -0.06
N PRO A 27 10.88 -10.49 -0.81
CA PRO A 27 11.07 -9.51 -1.88
C PRO A 27 9.95 -9.54 -2.93
N SER A 28 9.54 -10.72 -3.37
CA SER A 28 8.48 -10.88 -4.38
C SER A 28 7.14 -10.38 -3.84
N ALA A 29 6.78 -10.76 -2.61
CA ALA A 29 5.54 -10.29 -1.97
C ALA A 29 5.53 -8.77 -1.77
N ARG A 30 6.67 -8.18 -1.36
CA ARG A 30 6.83 -6.73 -1.23
C ARG A 30 6.60 -6.03 -2.56
N VAL A 31 7.21 -6.51 -3.65
CA VAL A 31 7.05 -5.93 -4.99
C VAL A 31 5.59 -6.01 -5.45
N ALA A 32 4.95 -7.17 -5.32
CA ALA A 32 3.55 -7.36 -5.70
C ALA A 32 2.63 -6.42 -4.91
N ALA A 33 2.77 -6.39 -3.59
CA ALA A 33 1.92 -5.59 -2.71
C ALA A 33 2.12 -4.07 -2.93
N LEU A 34 3.34 -3.60 -3.17
CA LEU A 34 3.61 -2.20 -3.52
C LEU A 34 3.06 -1.82 -4.89
N ALA A 35 3.12 -2.72 -5.87
CA ALA A 35 2.52 -2.49 -7.18
C ALA A 35 1.00 -2.34 -7.08
N SER A 36 0.33 -3.23 -6.35
CA SER A 36 -1.12 -3.15 -6.09
C SER A 36 -1.49 -1.90 -5.30
N LEU A 37 -0.72 -1.53 -4.28
CA LEU A 37 -0.93 -0.29 -3.53
C LEU A 37 -0.78 0.95 -4.42
N ARG A 38 0.24 1.00 -5.28
CA ARG A 38 0.43 2.11 -6.22
C ARG A 38 -0.76 2.26 -7.17
N ALA A 39 -1.27 1.15 -7.71
CA ALA A 39 -2.45 1.16 -8.58
C ALA A 39 -3.67 1.70 -7.83
N LEU A 40 -3.91 1.21 -6.62
CA LEU A 40 -5.03 1.65 -5.79
C LEU A 40 -4.95 3.14 -5.42
N VAL A 41 -3.76 3.64 -5.09
CA VAL A 41 -3.56 5.07 -4.79
C VAL A 41 -3.87 5.96 -6.00
N LEU A 42 -3.51 5.52 -7.20
CA LEU A 42 -3.80 6.26 -8.44
C LEU A 42 -5.30 6.30 -8.75
N GLU A 43 -6.05 5.27 -8.35
CA GLU A 43 -7.50 5.18 -8.52
C GLU A 43 -8.28 5.99 -7.47
N GLU A 44 -7.96 5.80 -6.19
CA GLU A 44 -8.71 6.34 -5.05
C GLU A 44 -8.22 7.73 -4.59
N GLY A 45 -7.03 8.13 -5.04
CA GLY A 45 -6.42 9.41 -4.70
C GLY A 45 -5.88 9.47 -3.28
N ARG A 46 -6.15 10.56 -2.56
CA ARG A 46 -5.64 10.75 -1.20
C ARG A 46 -6.57 10.11 -0.18
N GLN A 47 -6.15 8.96 0.35
CA GLN A 47 -6.80 8.23 1.44
C GLN A 47 -5.72 7.69 2.39
N GLU A 48 -6.16 7.08 3.48
CA GLU A 48 -5.29 6.20 4.27
C GLU A 48 -5.30 4.81 3.65
N TYR A 49 -4.12 4.25 3.40
CA TYR A 49 -3.94 2.94 2.81
C TYR A 49 -3.24 2.00 3.77
N TRP A 50 -3.61 0.73 3.69
CA TRP A 50 -3.11 -0.32 4.53
C TRP A 50 -2.47 -1.40 3.68
N LEU A 51 -1.33 -1.89 4.14
CA LEU A 51 -0.53 -2.90 3.47
C LEU A 51 -0.09 -3.92 4.51
N GLN A 52 -0.22 -5.20 4.19
CA GLN A 52 0.33 -6.27 4.99
C GLN A 52 1.13 -7.21 4.09
N VAL A 53 2.34 -7.55 4.50
CA VAL A 53 3.18 -8.59 3.87
C VAL A 53 3.69 -9.50 4.98
N GLY A 54 3.32 -10.78 4.94
CA GLY A 54 3.50 -11.69 6.07
C GLY A 54 2.86 -11.12 7.34
N ASP A 55 3.66 -10.99 8.39
CA ASP A 55 3.33 -10.39 9.69
C ASP A 55 3.78 -8.92 9.84
N VAL A 56 4.19 -8.26 8.75
CA VAL A 56 4.53 -6.83 8.77
C VAL A 56 3.36 -6.03 8.21
N ASP A 57 2.85 -5.13 9.03
CA ASP A 57 1.82 -4.15 8.69
C ASP A 57 2.45 -2.78 8.43
N ALA A 58 1.93 -2.06 7.44
CA ALA A 58 2.29 -0.69 7.13
C ALA A 58 1.05 0.14 6.80
N ILE A 59 1.04 1.39 7.26
CA ILE A 59 0.02 2.39 6.97
C ILE A 59 0.67 3.46 6.10
N VAL A 60 0.02 3.82 4.99
CA VAL A 60 0.55 4.75 4.00
C VAL A 60 -0.44 5.88 3.75
N HIS A 61 0.07 7.11 3.77
CA HIS A 61 -0.71 8.31 3.48
C HIS A 61 -0.01 9.07 2.36
N PRO A 62 -0.42 8.91 1.08
CA PRO A 62 0.25 9.54 -0.04
C PRO A 62 0.44 11.04 0.17
N GLY A 63 1.65 11.50 -0.11
CA GLY A 63 1.98 12.91 -0.06
C GLY A 63 1.35 13.68 -1.22
N VAL A 64 1.52 14.99 -1.20
CA VAL A 64 1.22 15.86 -2.34
C VAL A 64 2.46 16.70 -2.59
N ASP A 65 2.88 16.83 -3.84
CA ASP A 65 4.00 17.69 -4.22
C ASP A 65 3.59 19.16 -4.33
N ILE A 66 4.55 20.02 -4.67
CA ILE A 66 4.35 21.47 -4.80
C ILE A 66 3.40 21.86 -5.94
N GLU A 67 3.20 20.97 -6.92
CA GLU A 67 2.28 21.16 -8.04
C GLU A 67 0.87 20.62 -7.72
N GLY A 68 0.64 20.10 -6.51
CA GLY A 68 -0.62 19.52 -6.10
C GLY A 68 -0.83 18.07 -6.58
N ARG A 69 0.19 17.41 -7.11
CA ARG A 69 0.11 16.01 -7.60
C ARG A 69 0.45 15.02 -6.49
N LEU A 70 -0.05 13.80 -6.61
CA LEU A 70 0.26 12.75 -5.64
C LEU A 70 1.75 12.42 -5.64
N ASN A 71 2.35 12.46 -4.46
CA ASN A 71 3.71 12.01 -4.21
C ASN A 71 3.66 10.62 -3.56
N LEU A 72 4.22 9.63 -4.25
CA LEU A 72 4.21 8.22 -3.86
C LEU A 72 5.54 7.74 -3.26
N SER A 73 6.52 8.60 -3.04
CA SER A 73 7.83 8.19 -2.50
C SER A 73 7.72 7.51 -1.13
N ASN A 74 6.70 7.87 -0.33
CA ASN A 74 6.44 7.20 0.95
C ASN A 74 5.77 5.82 0.79
N VAL A 75 5.07 5.57 -0.32
CA VAL A 75 4.55 4.25 -0.66
C VAL A 75 5.70 3.27 -0.84
N GLU A 76 6.72 3.67 -1.60
CA GLU A 76 7.88 2.82 -1.91
C GLU A 76 8.74 2.49 -0.68
N GLY A 77 8.75 3.39 0.30
CA GLY A 77 9.43 3.23 1.59
C GLY A 77 8.60 2.57 2.70
N ALA A 78 7.36 2.15 2.43
CA ALA A 78 6.44 1.66 3.45
C ALA A 78 6.86 0.32 4.08
N LEU A 79 7.64 -0.49 3.37
CA LEU A 79 8.13 -1.78 3.82
C LEU A 79 9.66 -1.87 3.73
N PRO A 80 10.31 -2.60 4.66
CA PRO A 80 11.75 -2.83 4.60
C PRO A 80 12.14 -3.58 3.33
N LEU A 81 13.34 -3.32 2.82
CA LEU A 81 13.84 -3.92 1.57
C LEU A 81 14.14 -5.41 1.72
N GLU A 82 14.63 -5.84 2.88
CA GLU A 82 15.09 -7.20 3.15
C GLU A 82 14.49 -7.74 4.46
N ARG A 83 14.32 -9.07 4.53
CA ARG A 83 13.80 -9.77 5.68
C ARG A 83 14.24 -11.24 5.72
#